data_AF-A0A534RZH1-F1
#
_entry.id   AF-A0A534RZH1-F1
#
_cell.length_a   1.000
_cell.length_b   1.000
_cell.length_c   1.000
_cell.angle_alpha   90.00
_cell.angle_beta   90.00
_cell.angle_gamma   90.00
#
_symmetry.space_group_name_H-M   'P 1'
#
loop_
_entity.id
_entity.type
_entity.pdbx_description
1 polymer ?
#
loop_
_entity_poly.entity_id
_entity_poly.type
_entity_poly.pdbx_seq_one_letter_code
_entity_poly.pdbx_strand_id
1 'polypeptide(L)' 'MNGCLDGIRVLELGNFISGPYGAMLLADMGAEVIKIENPKGGDPFRGWDLGGDQPNF' A
#
# COMPACT_ATOMS: atom_id res chain seq x y z
N MET A 1 -13.75 15.71 7.54
CA MET A 1 -12.74 16.77 7.35
C MET A 1 -12.32 16.69 5.91
N ASN A 2 -12.26 17.81 5.19
CA ASN A 2 -11.89 17.80 3.78
C ASN A 2 -10.40 18.10 3.62
N GLY A 3 -9.62 17.11 3.22
CA GLY A 3 -8.20 17.22 2.90
C GLY A 3 -7.95 17.75 1.49
N CYS A 4 -6.69 18.05 1.15
CA CYS A 4 -6.33 18.60 -0.17
C CYS A 4 -6.52 17.61 -1.33
N LEU A 5 -6.73 16.32 -1.05
CA LEU A 5 -7.00 15.27 -2.03
C LEU A 5 -8.41 14.68 -1.93
N ASP A 6 -9.33 15.37 -1.26
CA ASP A 6 -10.73 14.96 -1.20
C ASP A 6 -11.35 14.74 -2.58
N GLY A 7 -12.10 13.64 -2.71
CA GLY A 7 -12.75 13.25 -3.96
C GLY A 7 -11.82 12.59 -4.99
N ILE A 8 -10.52 12.49 -4.71
CA ILE A 8 -9.59 11.73 -5.53
C ILE A 8 -9.58 10.27 -5.09
N ARG A 9 -9.70 9.36 -6.06
CA ARG A 9 -9.53 7.92 -5.86
C ARG A 9 -8.20 7.45 -6.43
N VAL A 10 -7.43 6.72 -5.64
CA VAL A 10 -6.11 6.19 -6.00
C VAL A 10 -6.16 4.67 -5.94
N LEU A 11 -5.74 4.02 -7.03
CA LEU A 11 -5.46 2.58 -7.02
C LEU A 11 -3.98 2.38 -6.70
N GLU A 12 -3.69 1.69 -5.60
CA GLU A 12 -2.32 1.41 -5.15
C GLU A 12 -1.94 -0.02 -5.52
N LEU A 13 -0.89 -0.19 -6.32
CA LEU A 13 -0.42 -1.47 -6.83
C LEU A 13 1.02 -1.81 -6.40
N GLY A 14 1.66 -0.94 -5.62
CA GLY A 14 2.99 -1.16 -5.08
C GLY A 14 3.00 -2.28 -4.06
N ASN A 15 4.17 -2.82 -3.78
CA ASN A 15 4.37 -3.83 -2.75
C ASN A 15 5.48 -3.39 -1.81
N PHE A 16 5.62 -4.08 -0.68
CA PHE A 16 6.61 -3.74 0.34
C PHE A 16 6.37 -2.34 0.94
N ILE A 17 7.34 -1.44 0.86
CA ILE A 17 7.38 -0.27 1.74
C ILE A 17 7.10 1.02 0.96
N SER A 18 7.85 1.31 -0.11
CA SER A 18 7.84 2.64 -0.72
C SER A 18 6.50 3.03 -1.35
N GLY A 19 5.87 2.11 -2.10
CA GLY A 19 4.55 2.33 -2.72
C GLY A 19 3.45 2.53 -1.67
N PRO A 20 3.24 1.55 -0.77
CA PRO A 20 2.24 1.67 0.29
C PRO A 20 2.47 2.89 1.21
N TYR A 21 3.72 3.25 1.51
CA TYR A 21 4.02 4.44 2.30
C TYR A 21 3.61 5.74 1.59
N GLY A 22 3.94 5.87 0.31
CA GLY A 22 3.49 7.03 -0.48
C GLY A 22 1.97 7.13 -0.52
N ALA A 23 1.29 6.00 -0.72
CA ALA A 23 -0.17 5.97 -0.75
C ALA A 23 -0.82 6.28 0.60
N MET A 24 -0.19 5.89 1.71
CA MET A 24 -0.62 6.27 3.05
C MET A 24 -0.65 7.80 3.22
N LEU A 25 0.39 8.50 2.74
CA LEU A 25 0.42 9.97 2.77
C LEU A 25 -0.71 10.59 1.93
N LEU A 26 -1.07 9.97 0.80
CA LEU A 26 -2.21 10.42 -0.02
C LEU A 26 -3.54 10.24 0.73
N ALA A 27 -3.71 9.12 1.44
CA ALA A 27 -4.87 8.88 2.28
C ALA A 27 -4.97 9.88 3.43
N ASP A 28 -3.85 10.19 4.10
CA ASP A 28 -3.77 11.21 5.15
C ASP A 28 -4.19 12.60 4.63
N MET A 29 -3.94 12.86 3.34
CA MET A 29 -4.36 14.09 2.64
C MET A 29 -5.80 14.05 2.11
N GLY A 30 -6.57 12.99 2.36
CA GLY A 30 -8.01 12.89 2.04
C GLY A 30 -8.38 12.04 0.82
N ALA A 31 -7.41 11.39 0.17
CA ALA A 31 -7.70 10.51 -0.97
C ALA A 31 -8.36 9.19 -0.54
N GLU A 32 -9.27 8.67 -1.36
CA GLU A 32 -9.74 7.28 -1.26
C GLU A 32 -8.71 6.35 -1.89
N VAL A 33 -7.88 5.71 -1.06
CA VAL A 33 -6.84 4.78 -1.50
C VAL A 33 -7.36 3.35 -1.45
N ILE A 34 -7.35 2.67 -2.58
CA ILE A 34 -7.73 1.26 -2.71
C ILE A 34 -6.47 0.47 -3.05
N LYS A 35 -6.00 -0.33 -2.09
CA LYS A 35 -4.90 -1.27 -2.30
C LYS A 35 -5.39 -2.44 -3.15
N ILE A 36 -4.74 -2.65 -4.29
CA ILE A 36 -4.94 -3.80 -5.15
C ILE A 36 -3.80 -4.79 -4.88
N GLU A 37 -4.15 -6.00 -4.46
CA GLU A 37 -3.18 -7.02 -4.09
C GLU A 37 -3.37 -8.31 -4.90
N ASN A 38 -2.32 -9.15 -4.89
CA ASN A 38 -2.38 -10.46 -5.53
C ASN A 38 -3.41 -11.36 -4.80
N PRO A 39 -4.42 -11.91 -5.49
CA PRO A 39 -5.45 -12.74 -4.85
C PRO A 39 -4.90 -14.04 -4.23
N LYS A 40 -3.69 -14.47 -4.61
CA LYS A 40 -3.06 -15.69 -4.10
C LYS A 40 -2.22 -15.50 -2.84
N GLY A 41 -1.93 -14.26 -2.42
CA GLY A 41 -1.00 -14.05 -1.31
C GLY A 41 -0.89 -12.63 -0.76
N GLY A 42 -1.62 -11.68 -1.32
CA GLY A 42 -1.54 -10.28 -0.90
C GLY A 42 -0.23 -9.61 -1.31
N ASP A 43 0.08 -8.51 -0.64
CA ASP A 43 1.40 -7.89 -0.59
C ASP A 43 2.38 -8.85 0.10
N PRO A 44 3.53 -9.20 -0.51
CA PRO A 44 4.55 -10.06 0.10
C PRO A 44 4.98 -9.63 1.50
N PHE A 45 4.89 -8.34 1.83
CA PHE A 45 5.22 -7.82 3.16
C PHE A 45 4.32 -8.38 4.28
N ARG A 46 3.12 -8.89 3.94
CA ARG A 46 2.22 -9.54 4.91
C ARG A 46 2.79 -10.83 5.49
N GLY A 47 3.63 -11.53 4.72
CA GLY A 47 4.30 -12.77 5.12
C GLY A 47 5.74 -12.56 5.58
N TRP A 48 6.18 -11.30 5.74
CA TRP A 48 7.54 -10.98 6.15
C TRP A 48 7.76 -11.36 7.61
N ASP A 49 8.19 -12.60 7.86
CA ASP A 49 8.72 -13.00 9.15
C ASP A 49 10.08 -12.33 9.35
N LEU A 50 10.30 -11.75 10.52
CA LEU A 50 11.58 -11.12 10.89
C LEU A 50 12.73 -12.13 11.04
N GLY A 51 12.48 -13.43 10.78
CA GLY A 51 13.49 -14.50 10.82
C GLY A 51 13.41 -15.55 9.70
N GLY A 52 12.55 -15.41 8.68
CA GLY A 52 12.39 -16.40 7.60
C GLY A 52 12.86 -15.90 6.24
N ASP A 53 13.40 -16.81 5.40
CA ASP A 53 14.00 -16.57 4.09
C ASP A 53 13.36 -15.40 3.32
N GLN A 54 14.10 -14.28 3.27
CA GLN A 54 13.68 -13.12 2.49
C GLN A 54 13.55 -13.53 1.03
N PRO A 55 12.47 -13.13 0.33
CA PRO A 55 12.39 -13.34 -1.10
C PRO A 55 13.56 -12.60 -1.75
N ASN A 56 14.45 -13.34 -2.39
CA ASN A 56 15.51 -12.77 -3.20
C ASN A 56 14.86 -11.94 -4.30
N PHE A 57 15.10 -10.63 -4.28
CA PHE A 57 14.64 -9.68 -5.28
C PHE A 57 15.10 -10.06 -6.69
#